data_AF-A0A1F9XHB6-F1
#
_entry.id   AF-A0A1F9XHB6-F1
#
_cell.length_a   1.000
_cell.length_b   1.000
_cell.length_c   1.000
_cell.angle_alpha   90.00
_cell.angle_beta   90.00
_cell.angle_gamma   90.00
#
_symmetry.space_group_name_H-M   'P 1'
#
loop_
_entity.id
_entity.type
_entity.pdbx_description
1 polymer ?
#
loop_
_entity_poly.entity_id
_entity_poly.type
_entity_poly.pdbx_seq_one_letter_code
_entity_poly.pdbx_strand_id
1 'polypeptide(L)'
;MIFIVGPTCSGKTSTSIELAKKIKGAEIISADSRQVYKYFSVGTAKPAGKWEPLKGKLAFFCEGIAHHLVDFLDPGNYFSAGSFAELASEKAAEIKKRGGTPVFVGGTGLYIDSFINGIAAMPQRDETIREELLKLEKKRGRAYLHKKLEEADPISAKNIHPNNIHRV
;
A
#
# COMPACT_ATOMS: atom_id res chain seq x y z
N MET A 1 -15.42 -10.00 -5.08
CA MET A 1 -14.36 -8.96 -5.11
C MET A 1 -13.72 -9.04 -6.47
N ILE A 2 -13.27 -7.92 -7.02
CA ILE A 2 -12.66 -7.84 -8.35
C ILE A 2 -11.29 -7.18 -8.20
N PHE A 3 -10.29 -7.67 -8.93
CA PHE A 3 -8.94 -7.09 -8.95
C PHE A 3 -8.61 -6.63 -10.38
N ILE A 4 -8.24 -5.36 -10.52
CA ILE A 4 -7.74 -4.77 -11.76
C ILE A 4 -6.29 -4.37 -11.51
N VAL A 5 -5.38 -5.27 -11.87
CA VAL A 5 -3.93 -5.12 -11.69
C VAL A 5 -3.23 -4.89 -13.02
N GLY A 6 -2.11 -4.17 -13.00
CA GLY A 6 -1.34 -3.87 -14.21
C GLY A 6 -0.35 -2.73 -14.01
N PRO A 7 0.58 -2.54 -14.96
CA PRO A 7 1.63 -1.53 -14.85
C PRO A 7 1.09 -0.10 -14.91
N THR A 8 1.89 0.89 -14.48
CA THR A 8 1.55 2.31 -14.63
C THR A 8 1.24 2.63 -16.10
N CYS A 9 0.31 3.57 -16.34
CA CYS A 9 -0.17 3.97 -17.68
C CYS A 9 -0.94 2.90 -18.48
N SER A 10 -1.36 1.79 -17.88
CA SER A 10 -2.14 0.74 -18.57
C SER A 10 -3.66 0.98 -18.63
N GLY A 11 -4.15 2.19 -18.32
CA GLY A 11 -5.60 2.51 -18.37
C GLY A 11 -6.47 1.89 -17.26
N LYS A 12 -5.89 1.51 -16.12
CA LYS A 12 -6.63 0.86 -15.01
C LYS A 12 -7.74 1.75 -14.46
N THR A 13 -7.46 3.03 -14.22
CA THR A 13 -8.40 3.96 -13.58
C THR A 13 -9.67 4.15 -14.40
N SER A 14 -9.55 4.39 -15.71
CA SER A 14 -10.72 4.52 -16.59
C SER A 14 -11.51 3.21 -16.64
N THR A 15 -10.82 2.08 -16.84
CA THR A 15 -11.45 0.74 -16.88
C THR A 15 -12.19 0.43 -15.58
N SER A 16 -11.60 0.77 -14.42
CA SER A 16 -12.22 0.49 -13.13
C SER A 16 -13.46 1.34 -12.86
N ILE A 17 -13.44 2.62 -13.27
CA ILE A 17 -14.59 3.51 -13.12
C ILE A 17 -15.74 3.04 -14.03
N GLU A 18 -15.45 2.72 -15.29
CA GLU A 18 -16.46 2.19 -16.21
C GLU A 18 -17.07 0.88 -15.73
N LEU A 19 -16.24 -0.01 -15.17
CA LEU A 19 -16.73 -1.25 -14.56
C LEU A 19 -17.61 -0.97 -13.33
N ALA A 20 -17.16 -0.06 -12.45
CA ALA A 20 -17.89 0.27 -11.22
C ALA A 20 -19.27 0.89 -11.53
N LYS A 21 -19.40 1.70 -12.58
CA LYS A 21 -20.69 2.24 -13.05
C LYS A 21 -21.69 1.14 -13.46
N LYS A 22 -21.21 -0.04 -13.88
CA LYS A 22 -22.05 -1.18 -14.32
C LYS A 22 -22.40 -2.15 -13.19
N ILE A 23 -21.70 -2.07 -12.05
CA ILE A 23 -21.88 -2.99 -10.93
C ILE A 23 -22.54 -2.26 -9.77
N LYS A 24 -23.72 -2.74 -9.35
CA LYS A 24 -24.48 -2.13 -8.26
C LYS A 24 -23.64 -2.05 -6.98
N GLY A 25 -23.50 -0.84 -6.45
CA GLY A 25 -22.77 -0.58 -5.21
C GLY A 25 -21.27 -0.90 -5.30
N ALA A 26 -20.67 -0.90 -6.49
CA ALA A 26 -19.24 -1.05 -6.61
C ALA A 26 -18.50 0.18 -6.08
N GLU A 27 -17.46 -0.08 -5.31
CA GLU A 27 -16.58 0.95 -4.73
C GLU A 27 -15.13 0.50 -4.94
N ILE A 28 -14.24 1.46 -5.20
CA ILE A 28 -12.84 1.20 -5.55
C ILE A 28 -11.97 1.27 -4.30
N ILE A 29 -11.07 0.30 -4.12
CA ILE A 29 -9.99 0.33 -3.13
C ILE A 29 -8.68 0.50 -3.91
N SER A 30 -8.00 1.64 -3.73
CA SER A 30 -6.74 1.90 -4.43
C SER A 30 -5.61 1.09 -3.81
N ALA A 31 -4.96 0.26 -4.62
CA ALA A 31 -3.76 -0.50 -4.31
C ALA A 31 -2.52 0.14 -4.96
N ASP A 32 -2.37 1.46 -4.79
CA ASP A 32 -1.24 2.25 -5.24
C ASP A 32 -0.54 2.87 -4.01
N SER A 33 0.76 2.63 -3.87
CA SER A 33 1.51 3.04 -2.67
C SER A 33 1.77 4.55 -2.61
N ARG A 34 1.52 5.29 -3.70
CA ARG A 34 1.75 6.73 -3.79
C ARG A 34 0.45 7.52 -3.71
N GLN A 35 -0.67 6.98 -4.16
CA GLN A 35 -1.97 7.68 -4.15
C GLN A 35 -2.59 7.81 -2.76
N VAL A 36 -2.10 7.06 -1.76
CA VAL A 36 -2.50 7.18 -0.35
C VAL A 36 -2.18 8.57 0.23
N TYR A 37 -1.16 9.25 -0.30
CA TYR A 37 -0.64 10.50 0.24
C TYR A 37 -1.45 11.72 -0.17
N LYS A 38 -1.76 12.59 0.79
CA LYS A 38 -2.33 13.92 0.58
C LYS A 38 -1.41 14.77 -0.27
N TYR A 39 -2.00 15.68 -1.06
CA TYR A 39 -1.30 16.64 -1.92
C TYR A 39 -0.51 16.04 -3.09
N PHE A 40 -0.25 14.73 -3.08
CA PHE A 40 0.47 14.02 -4.13
C PHE A 40 -0.51 13.66 -5.25
N SER A 41 -0.79 14.64 -6.13
CA SER A 41 -1.79 14.48 -7.20
C SER A 41 -1.15 14.24 -8.57
N VAL A 42 -0.42 15.23 -9.10
CA VAL A 42 0.09 15.19 -10.49
C VAL A 42 1.13 14.08 -10.69
N GLY A 43 2.16 14.01 -9.85
CA GLY A 43 3.25 13.04 -9.98
C GLY A 43 2.86 11.57 -9.71
N THR A 44 1.65 11.33 -9.21
CA THR A 44 1.15 9.98 -8.87
C THR A 44 0.01 9.53 -9.77
N ALA A 45 -0.35 10.36 -10.76
CA ALA A 45 -1.53 10.17 -11.60
C ALA A 45 -2.79 9.87 -10.77
N LYS A 46 -2.93 10.53 -9.61
CA LYS A 46 -4.11 10.39 -8.75
C LYS A 46 -5.35 10.87 -9.54
N PRO A 47 -6.44 10.09 -9.56
CA PRO A 47 -7.67 10.52 -10.21
C PRO A 47 -8.16 11.85 -9.64
N ALA A 48 -8.60 12.76 -10.52
CA ALA A 48 -9.26 13.98 -10.09
C ALA A 48 -10.58 13.62 -9.40
N GLY A 49 -10.80 14.17 -8.22
CA GLY A 49 -11.95 13.83 -7.39
C GLY A 49 -12.13 14.81 -6.24
N LYS A 50 -13.14 14.55 -5.41
CA LYS A 50 -13.50 15.38 -4.26
C LYS A 50 -13.95 14.52 -3.09
N TRP A 51 -13.71 15.02 -1.89
CA TRP A 51 -14.21 14.40 -0.67
C TRP A 51 -15.69 14.72 -0.49
N GLU A 52 -16.53 13.69 -0.37
CA GLU A 52 -17.96 13.83 -0.13
C GLU A 52 -18.44 12.87 0.98
N PRO A 53 -19.57 13.17 1.65
CA PRO A 53 -20.17 12.25 2.61
C PRO A 53 -20.69 10.98 1.95
N LEU A 54 -20.22 9.83 2.41
CA LEU A 54 -20.75 8.50 2.16
C LEU A 54 -21.31 7.93 3.47
N LYS A 55 -22.64 7.97 3.62
CA LYS A 55 -23.36 7.46 4.81
C LYS A 55 -22.78 7.95 6.15
N GLY A 56 -22.50 9.26 6.23
CA GLY A 56 -22.01 9.91 7.45
C GLY A 56 -20.49 9.85 7.68
N LYS A 57 -19.73 9.23 6.78
CA LYS A 57 -18.25 9.31 6.75
C LYS A 57 -17.79 10.04 5.50
N LEU A 58 -16.60 10.64 5.50
CA LEU A 58 -16.02 11.21 4.28
C LEU A 58 -15.39 10.10 3.41
N ALA A 59 -15.60 10.16 2.10
CA ALA A 59 -14.94 9.32 1.11
C ALA A 59 -14.50 10.17 -0.10
N PHE A 60 -13.44 9.75 -0.78
CA PHE A 60 -12.99 10.42 -2.00
C PHE A 60 -13.78 9.90 -3.19
N PHE A 61 -14.41 10.78 -3.97
CA PHE A 61 -15.21 10.42 -5.14
C PHE A 61 -14.52 10.87 -6.42
N CYS A 62 -14.38 9.95 -7.37
CA CYS A 62 -13.97 10.25 -8.74
C CYS A 62 -15.08 9.76 -9.67
N GLU A 63 -15.61 10.67 -10.50
CA GLU A 63 -16.71 10.41 -11.44
C GLU A 63 -17.94 9.70 -10.80
N GLY A 64 -18.28 10.07 -9.57
CA GLY A 64 -19.41 9.50 -8.83
C GLY A 64 -19.14 8.12 -8.20
N ILE A 65 -17.92 7.59 -8.31
CA ILE A 65 -17.50 6.33 -7.69
C ILE A 65 -16.63 6.61 -6.47
N ALA A 66 -16.99 6.02 -5.33
CA ALA A 66 -16.19 6.11 -4.11
C ALA A 66 -14.87 5.35 -4.28
N HIS A 67 -13.77 6.01 -3.94
CA HIS A 67 -12.41 5.50 -3.90
C HIS A 67 -11.90 5.54 -2.46
N HIS A 68 -11.44 4.41 -1.96
CA HIS A 68 -10.87 4.23 -0.64
C HIS A 68 -9.34 4.12 -0.72
N LEU A 69 -8.68 4.45 0.39
CA LEU A 69 -7.23 4.45 0.50
C LEU A 69 -6.54 5.39 -0.51
N VAL A 70 -7.18 6.52 -0.79
CA VAL A 70 -6.65 7.60 -1.63
C VAL A 70 -6.65 8.88 -0.80
N ASP A 71 -5.59 9.69 -0.92
CA ASP A 71 -5.52 11.06 -0.41
C ASP A 71 -5.80 11.21 1.10
N PHE A 72 -5.47 10.21 1.92
CA PHE A 72 -5.83 10.19 3.35
C PHE A 72 -4.61 10.31 4.29
N LEU A 73 -3.40 10.05 3.80
CA LEU A 73 -2.18 10.00 4.61
C LEU A 73 -1.30 11.24 4.40
N ASP A 74 -0.77 11.85 5.47
CA ASP A 74 0.15 12.98 5.31
C ASP A 74 1.53 12.53 4.78
N PRO A 75 2.22 13.32 3.94
CA PRO A 75 3.51 12.95 3.32
C PRO A 75 4.66 12.57 4.28
N GLY A 76 4.57 12.90 5.56
CA GLY A 76 5.56 12.53 6.58
C GLY A 76 5.34 11.14 7.19
N ASN A 77 4.20 10.51 6.92
CA ASN A 77 3.83 9.25 7.56
C ASN A 77 4.20 8.04 6.69
N TYR A 78 4.64 6.97 7.33
CA TYR A 78 4.92 5.71 6.65
C TYR A 78 3.65 4.91 6.42
N PHE A 79 3.56 4.28 5.25
CA PHE A 79 2.50 3.33 4.93
C PHE A 79 3.12 2.00 4.48
N SER A 80 2.82 0.94 5.22
CA SER A 80 3.36 -0.39 4.95
C SER A 80 2.35 -1.25 4.20
N ALA A 81 2.83 -2.34 3.60
CA ALA A 81 1.94 -3.32 2.98
C ALA A 81 1.05 -4.04 4.02
N GLY A 82 1.49 -4.15 5.29
CA GLY A 82 0.67 -4.66 6.39
C GLY A 82 -0.47 -3.72 6.73
N SER A 83 -0.15 -2.43 6.88
CA SER A 83 -1.16 -1.38 7.10
C SER A 83 -2.16 -1.29 5.95
N PHE A 84 -1.70 -1.49 4.71
CA PHE A 84 -2.58 -1.61 3.56
C PHE A 84 -3.52 -2.82 3.70
N ALA A 85 -3.00 -4.01 3.99
CA ALA A 85 -3.81 -5.23 4.09
C ALA A 85 -4.91 -5.13 5.16
N GLU A 86 -4.58 -4.55 6.32
CA GLU A 86 -5.53 -4.28 7.41
C GLU A 86 -6.63 -3.31 6.96
N LEU A 87 -6.28 -2.10 6.53
CA LEU A 87 -7.26 -1.09 6.12
C LEU A 87 -8.07 -1.52 4.90
N ALA A 88 -7.45 -2.21 3.93
CA ALA A 88 -8.12 -2.77 2.77
C ALA A 88 -9.16 -3.82 3.18
N SER A 89 -8.86 -4.66 4.16
CA SER A 89 -9.78 -5.67 4.69
C SER A 89 -10.98 -5.02 5.36
N GLU A 90 -10.75 -3.99 6.17
CA GLU A 90 -11.81 -3.18 6.77
C GLU A 90 -12.71 -2.57 5.70
N LYS A 91 -12.13 -1.91 4.69
CA LYS A 91 -12.90 -1.28 3.61
C LYS A 91 -13.68 -2.29 2.78
N ALA A 92 -13.07 -3.42 2.45
CA ALA A 92 -13.75 -4.47 1.72
C ALA A 92 -14.92 -5.07 2.52
N ALA A 93 -14.76 -5.25 3.83
CA ALA A 93 -15.83 -5.69 4.72
C ALA A 93 -16.95 -4.63 4.84
N GLU A 94 -16.61 -3.35 4.99
CA GLU A 94 -17.54 -2.23 5.03
C GLU A 94 -18.39 -2.16 3.74
N ILE A 95 -17.77 -2.28 2.56
CA ILE A 95 -18.44 -2.28 1.26
C ILE A 95 -19.39 -3.48 1.14
N LYS A 96 -18.91 -4.68 1.46
CA LYS A 96 -19.72 -5.92 1.42
C LYS A 96 -20.92 -5.83 2.37
N LYS A 97 -20.74 -5.28 3.57
CA LYS A 97 -21.82 -5.09 4.55
C LYS A 97 -22.92 -4.17 4.03
N ARG A 98 -22.59 -3.24 3.11
CA ARG A 98 -23.57 -2.39 2.41
C ARG A 98 -24.22 -3.08 1.20
N GLY A 99 -23.91 -4.34 0.91
CA GLY A 99 -24.34 -5.05 -0.30
C GLY A 99 -23.59 -4.62 -1.56
N GLY A 100 -22.46 -3.93 -1.41
CA GLY A 100 -21.62 -3.46 -2.52
C GLY A 100 -20.55 -4.44 -2.96
N THR A 101 -19.86 -4.11 -4.05
CA THR A 101 -18.76 -4.92 -4.60
C THR A 101 -17.42 -4.20 -4.45
N PRO A 102 -16.47 -4.71 -3.63
CA PRO A 102 -15.13 -4.15 -3.57
C PRO A 102 -14.36 -4.43 -4.86
N VAL A 103 -13.81 -3.38 -5.47
CA VAL A 103 -12.95 -3.43 -6.66
C VAL A 103 -11.57 -2.89 -6.30
N PHE A 104 -10.56 -3.76 -6.28
CA PHE A 104 -9.18 -3.40 -6.03
C PHE A 104 -8.51 -2.94 -7.33
N VAL A 105 -7.89 -1.77 -7.32
CA VAL A 105 -7.30 -1.16 -8.52
C VAL A 105 -5.91 -0.65 -8.19
N GLY A 106 -4.88 -1.10 -8.89
CA GLY A 106 -3.52 -0.60 -8.61
C GLY A 106 -2.40 -1.40 -9.28
N GLY A 107 -1.17 -0.94 -9.03
CA GLY A 107 0.04 -1.55 -9.56
C GLY A 107 1.01 -2.05 -8.48
N THR A 108 0.72 -1.81 -7.19
CA THR A 108 1.62 -2.24 -6.11
C THR A 108 1.41 -3.72 -5.83
N GLY A 109 2.20 -4.58 -6.48
CA GLY A 109 2.10 -6.03 -6.33
C GLY A 109 2.16 -6.49 -4.87
N LEU A 110 3.07 -5.92 -4.07
CA LEU A 110 3.20 -6.25 -2.65
C LEU A 110 1.93 -5.95 -1.84
N TYR A 111 1.17 -4.90 -2.17
CA TYR A 111 -0.08 -4.57 -1.47
C TYR A 111 -1.15 -5.62 -1.76
N ILE A 112 -1.31 -5.99 -3.03
CA ILE A 112 -2.25 -7.02 -3.45
C ILE A 112 -1.87 -8.37 -2.85
N ASP A 113 -0.59 -8.74 -2.93
CA ASP A 113 -0.06 -9.98 -2.37
C ASP A 113 -0.31 -10.05 -0.86
N SER A 114 0.01 -8.98 -0.13
CA SER A 114 -0.21 -8.89 1.33
C SER A 114 -1.68 -8.97 1.72
N PHE A 115 -2.58 -8.44 0.90
CA PHE A 115 -4.02 -8.55 1.13
C PHE A 115 -4.55 -9.96 0.89
N ILE A 116 -4.05 -10.66 -0.13
CA ILE A 116 -4.51 -12.00 -0.51
C ILE A 116 -3.89 -13.08 0.38
N ASN A 117 -2.58 -13.01 0.59
CA ASN A 117 -1.78 -14.06 1.24
C ASN A 117 -1.45 -13.74 2.71
N GLY A 118 -1.73 -12.51 3.17
CA GLY A 118 -1.32 -12.03 4.48
C GLY A 118 0.14 -11.60 4.52
N ILE A 119 0.55 -11.03 5.66
CA ILE A 119 1.93 -10.71 5.99
C ILE A 119 2.30 -11.47 7.27
N ALA A 120 3.52 -11.99 7.32
CA ALA A 120 4.07 -12.58 8.54
C ALA A 120 4.03 -11.54 9.68
N ALA A 121 3.62 -11.98 10.88
CA ALA A 121 3.64 -11.12 12.05
C ALA A 121 5.07 -10.66 12.34
N MET A 122 5.36 -9.38 12.07
CA MET A 122 6.66 -8.76 12.25
C MET A 122 6.53 -7.59 13.22
N PRO A 123 7.57 -7.28 14.01
CA PRO A 123 7.56 -6.10 14.85
C PRO A 123 7.40 -4.83 14.00
N GLN A 124 6.79 -3.80 14.59
CA GLN A 124 6.72 -2.50 13.95
C GLN A 124 8.11 -1.91 13.75
N ARG A 125 8.22 -1.00 12.79
CA ARG A 125 9.46 -0.27 12.53
C ARG A 125 9.84 0.56 13.76
N ASP A 126 11.05 0.34 14.26
CA ASP A 126 11.68 1.13 15.31
C ASP A 126 12.73 2.08 14.70
N GLU A 127 12.50 3.39 14.81
CA GLU A 127 13.43 4.39 14.24
C GLU A 127 14.74 4.49 15.03
N THR A 128 14.74 4.22 16.34
CA THR A 128 15.95 4.23 17.16
C THR A 128 16.90 3.12 16.71
N ILE A 129 16.39 1.89 16.58
CA ILE A 129 17.18 0.76 16.05
C ILE A 129 17.68 1.07 14.64
N ARG A 130 16.82 1.65 13.79
CA ARG A 130 17.19 1.97 12.41
C ARG A 130 18.31 3.01 12.34
N GLU A 131 18.24 4.06 13.14
CA GLU A 131 19.29 5.08 13.21
C GLU A 131 20.62 4.52 13.71
N GLU A 132 20.58 3.65 14.72
CA GLU A 132 21.78 2.97 15.23
C GLU A 132 22.43 2.10 14.15
N LEU A 133 21.64 1.30 13.43
CA LEU A 133 22.14 0.47 12.33
C LEU A 133 22.71 1.31 11.19
N LEU A 134 22.07 2.43 10.82
CA LEU A 134 22.60 3.34 9.79
C LEU A 134 23.90 4.02 10.21
N LYS A 135 24.03 4.42 11.49
CA LYS A 135 25.30 4.94 12.03
C LYS A 135 26.40 3.87 11.98
N LEU A 136 26.03 2.62 12.29
CA LEU A 136 26.96 1.49 12.26
C LEU A 136 27.40 1.14 10.84
N GLU A 137 26.48 1.18 9.86
CA GLU A 137 26.79 1.04 8.43
C GLU A 137 27.83 2.10 8.01
N LYS A 138 27.59 3.38 8.33
CA LYS A 138 28.51 4.46 7.97
C LYS A 138 29.90 4.28 8.58
N LYS A 139 29.98 3.71 9.79
CA LYS A 139 31.24 3.52 10.51
C LYS A 139 32.02 2.27 10.09
N ARG A 140 31.33 1.17 9.79
CA ARG A 140 31.95 -0.17 9.58
C ARG A 140 31.67 -0.79 8.22
N GLY A 141 30.83 -0.15 7.40
CA GLY A 141 30.42 -0.63 6.09
C GLY A 141 29.29 -1.66 6.15
N ARG A 142 28.70 -1.90 4.97
CA ARG A 142 27.55 -2.82 4.80
C ARG A 142 27.89 -4.28 5.06
N ALA A 143 29.10 -4.71 4.68
CA ALA A 143 29.56 -6.07 4.92
C ALA A 143 29.59 -6.43 6.41
N TYR A 144 29.86 -5.44 7.28
CA TYR A 144 29.83 -5.63 8.72
C TYR A 144 28.40 -5.90 9.24
N LEU A 145 27.41 -5.19 8.72
CA LEU A 145 26.00 -5.44 9.08
C LEU A 145 25.50 -6.77 8.53
N HIS A 146 25.87 -7.12 7.31
CA HIS A 146 25.52 -8.41 6.73
C HIS A 146 26.13 -9.58 7.53
N LYS A 147 27.37 -9.43 8.01
CA LYS A 147 27.97 -10.41 8.93
C LYS A 147 27.20 -10.53 10.25
N LYS A 148 26.74 -9.42 10.82
CA LYS A 148 25.88 -9.45 12.01
C LYS A 148 24.56 -10.17 11.74
N LEU A 149 23.98 -9.99 10.55
CA LEU A 149 22.80 -10.75 10.12
C LEU A 149 23.13 -12.24 10.00
N GLU A 150 24.27 -12.60 9.41
CA GLU A 150 24.70 -14.01 9.28
C GLU A 150 24.92 -14.67 10.65
N GLU A 151 25.46 -13.95 11.63
CA GLU A 151 25.64 -14.44 13.00
C GLU A 151 24.30 -14.70 13.72
N ALA A 152 23.24 -13.94 13.39
CA ALA A 152 21.92 -14.03 14.04
C ALA A 152 20.92 -14.93 13.29
N ASP A 153 20.92 -14.86 11.96
CA ASP A 153 20.05 -15.62 11.06
C ASP A 153 20.77 -15.93 9.73
N PRO A 154 21.53 -17.05 9.68
CA PRO A 154 22.24 -17.49 8.48
C PRO A 154 21.34 -17.75 7.27
N ILE A 155 20.07 -18.14 7.51
CA ILE A 155 19.12 -18.47 6.44
C ILE A 155 18.72 -17.19 5.70
N SER A 156 18.37 -16.14 6.45
CA SER A 156 18.07 -14.83 5.86
C SER A 156 19.31 -14.21 5.21
N ALA A 157 20.48 -14.29 5.86
CA ALA A 157 21.74 -13.77 5.32
C ALA A 157 22.10 -14.36 3.95
N LYS A 158 21.84 -15.65 3.74
CA LYS A 158 22.06 -16.34 2.45
C LYS A 158 21.17 -15.78 1.33
N ASN A 159 19.95 -15.36 1.66
CA ASN A 159 18.97 -14.87 0.69
C ASN A 159 19.04 -13.36 0.45
N ILE A 160 19.76 -12.62 1.30
CA ILE A 160 19.83 -11.16 1.27
C ILE A 160 21.24 -10.73 0.89
N HIS A 161 21.36 -10.09 -0.27
CA HIS A 161 22.64 -9.58 -0.74
C HIS A 161 23.16 -8.45 0.18
N PRO A 162 24.47 -8.39 0.52
CA PRO A 162 25.03 -7.38 1.44
C PRO A 162 24.77 -5.92 1.05
N ASN A 163 24.61 -5.66 -0.25
CA ASN A 163 24.29 -4.31 -0.75
C ASN A 163 22.80 -3.94 -0.60
N ASN A 164 21.92 -4.89 -0.27
CA ASN A 164 20.50 -4.62 -0.04
C ASN A 164 20.28 -4.18 1.41
N ILE A 165 20.81 -2.99 1.76
CA ILE A 165 20.82 -2.46 3.12
C ILE A 165 19.44 -2.24 3.73
N HIS A 166 18.39 -2.20 2.90
CA HIS A 166 17.02 -2.12 3.39
C HIS A 166 16.48 -3.47 3.88
N ARG A 167 17.09 -4.58 3.46
CA ARG A 167 16.74 -5.94 3.89
C ARG A 167 17.78 -6.55 4.85
N VAL A 168 19.02 -6.06 4.87
CA VAL A 168 20.05 -6.39 5.87
C VAL A 168 19.77 -5.65 7.17
#